data_AF-U4KFE5-F1
#
_entry.id   AF-U4KFE5-F1
#
_cell.length_a   1.000
_cell.length_b   1.000
_cell.length_c   1.000
_cell.angle_alpha   90.00
_cell.angle_beta   90.00
_cell.angle_gamma   90.00
#
_symmetry.space_group_name_H-M   'P 1'
#
loop_
_entity.id
_entity.type
_entity.pdbx_description
1 polymer ?
#
loop_
_entity_poly.entity_id
_entity_poly.type
_entity_poly.pdbx_seq_one_letter_code
_entity_poly.pdbx_strand_id
1 'polypeptide(L)' 'MSRSRADQATTPKENTLTPIILRRDYWDESGERHSQGAQVNVSVPTAKALIQAGKAERADPLPGEALL' A
#
# COMPACT_ATOMS: atom_id res chain seq x y z
N MET A 1 -26.69 13.67 -32.20
CA MET A 1 -26.07 13.97 -30.90
C MET A 1 -25.16 12.82 -30.51
N SER A 2 -23.84 13.00 -30.46
CA SER A 2 -22.91 11.91 -30.11
C SER A 2 -21.71 12.43 -29.32
N ARG A 3 -21.85 12.55 -28.00
CA ARG A 3 -20.72 12.65 -27.05
C ARG A 3 -21.17 12.10 -25.69
N SER A 4 -21.28 10.79 -25.55
CA SER A 4 -21.26 10.15 -24.23
C SER A 4 -19.85 9.67 -23.97
N ARG A 5 -18.99 10.62 -23.59
CA ARG A 5 -17.63 10.39 -23.08
C ARG A 5 -17.65 10.75 -21.60
N ALA A 6 -18.20 9.88 -20.77
CA ALA A 6 -18.06 9.95 -19.31
C ALA A 6 -18.80 8.77 -18.68
N ASP A 7 -18.22 7.57 -18.79
CA ASP A 7 -18.31 6.60 -17.70
C ASP A 7 -17.18 5.58 -17.93
N GLN A 8 -15.94 6.09 -17.92
CA GLN A 8 -14.85 5.22 -17.53
C GLN A 8 -15.07 4.96 -16.05
N ALA A 9 -15.78 3.88 -15.75
CA ALA A 9 -15.73 3.25 -14.45
C ALA A 9 -14.24 2.97 -14.18
N THR A 10 -13.60 3.88 -13.45
CA THR A 10 -12.34 3.65 -12.76
C THR A 10 -12.59 2.46 -11.85
N THR A 11 -12.38 1.24 -12.37
CA THR A 11 -12.20 0.06 -11.54
C THR A 11 -11.13 0.44 -10.52
N PRO A 12 -11.44 0.51 -9.21
CA PRO A 12 -10.42 0.78 -8.21
C PRO A 12 -9.37 -0.31 -8.40
N LYS A 13 -8.15 0.09 -8.78
CA LYS A 13 -6.98 -0.81 -8.76
C LYS A 13 -7.07 -1.59 -7.46
N GLU A 14 -7.10 -2.91 -7.56
CA GLU A 14 -7.21 -3.82 -6.43
C GLU A 14 -6.48 -3.24 -5.23
N ASN A 15 -7.20 -3.16 -4.11
CA ASN A 15 -6.64 -2.73 -2.83
C ASN A 15 -5.75 -3.85 -2.28
N THR A 16 -4.79 -4.32 -3.09
CA THR A 16 -3.82 -5.33 -2.73
C THR A 16 -3.02 -4.80 -1.57
N LEU A 17 -3.23 -5.40 -0.41
CA LEU A 17 -2.47 -5.08 0.78
C LEU A 17 -1.09 -5.74 0.65
N THR A 18 -0.05 -4.97 0.91
CA THR A 18 1.34 -5.41 0.92
C THR A 18 1.87 -5.32 2.35
N PRO A 19 2.58 -6.36 2.82
CA PRO A 19 3.17 -6.35 4.15
C PRO A 19 4.38 -5.41 4.19
N ILE A 20 4.42 -4.54 5.20
CA ILE A 20 5.54 -3.64 5.51
C ILE A 20 5.94 -3.78 6.98
N ILE A 21 7.23 -3.63 7.29
CA ILE A 21 7.75 -3.52 8.66
C ILE A 21 7.89 -2.04 9.00
N LEU A 22 7.32 -1.62 10.11
CA LEU A 22 7.40 -0.25 10.57
C LEU A 22 8.76 0.04 11.21
N ARG A 23 9.41 1.13 10.80
CA ARG A 23 10.66 1.62 11.42
C ARG A 23 10.41 2.53 12.63
N ARG A 24 9.16 2.93 12.84
CA ARG A 24 8.70 3.79 13.93
C ARG A 24 7.22 3.55 14.18
N ASP A 25 6.70 4.02 15.31
CA ASP A 25 5.26 3.93 15.57
C ASP A 25 4.44 4.61 14.47
N TYR A 26 3.34 3.95 14.11
CA TYR A 26 2.43 4.37 13.07
C TYR A 26 0.99 4.28 13.57
N TRP A 27 0.19 5.30 13.29
CA TRP A 27 -1.24 5.29 13.55
C TRP A 27 -1.95 5.04 12.22
N ASP A 28 -2.80 4.02 12.18
CA ASP A 28 -3.60 3.73 11.01
C ASP A 28 -4.86 4.60 10.93
N GLU A 29 -5.65 4.40 9.87
CA GLU A 29 -6.89 5.14 9.64
C GLU A 29 -7.97 4.86 10.69
N SER A 30 -7.88 3.72 11.40
CA SER A 30 -8.77 3.36 12.51
C SER A 30 -8.36 4.04 13.82
N GLY A 31 -7.21 4.73 13.84
CA GLY A 31 -6.63 5.33 15.03
C GLY A 31 -5.87 4.31 15.90
N GLU A 32 -5.64 3.09 15.41
CA GLU A 32 -4.85 2.09 16.11
C GLU A 32 -3.35 2.37 15.97
N ARG A 33 -2.63 2.29 17.09
CA ARG A 33 -1.17 2.44 17.10
C ARG A 33 -0.51 1.09 16.83
N HIS A 34 0.23 1.04 15.73
CA HIS A 34 1.16 -0.03 15.40
C HIS A 34 2.56 0.33 15.87
N SER A 35 3.17 -0.57 16.63
CA SER A 35 4.49 -0.32 17.23
C SER A 35 5.61 -0.42 16.17
N GLN A 36 6.74 0.26 16.40
CA GLN A 36 7.97 -0.01 15.66
C GLN A 36 8.29 -1.51 15.62
N GLY A 37 8.71 -2.01 14.45
CA GLY A 37 9.00 -3.41 14.20
C GLY A 37 7.77 -4.26 13.88
N ALA A 38 6.55 -3.73 14.05
CA ALA A 38 5.34 -4.44 13.68
C ALA A 38 5.24 -4.56 12.16
N GLN A 39 4.77 -5.73 11.71
CA GLN A 39 4.40 -5.97 10.33
C GLN A 39 2.92 -5.62 10.14
N VAL A 40 2.63 -4.73 9.21
CA VAL A 40 1.27 -4.29 8.88
C VAL A 40 0.99 -4.47 7.39
N ASN A 41 -0.26 -4.82 7.06
CA ASN A 41 -0.73 -4.97 5.68
C ASN A 41 -1.44 -3.68 5.25
N VAL A 42 -0.81 -2.90 4.39
CA VAL A 42 -1.35 -1.62 3.89
C VAL A 42 -1.43 -1.65 2.37
N SER A 43 -2.25 -0.78 1.79
CA SER A 43 -2.31 -0.66 0.33
C SER A 43 -0.95 -0.29 -0.26
N VAL A 44 -0.65 -0.76 -1.48
CA VAL A 44 0.58 -0.41 -2.22
C VAL A 44 0.91 1.10 -2.23
N PRO A 45 -0.04 2.03 -2.49
CA PRO A 45 0.28 3.46 -2.42
C PRO A 45 0.69 3.92 -1.02
N THR A 46 0.03 3.42 0.03
CA THR A 46 0.41 3.72 1.42
C THR A 46 1.77 3.13 1.77
N ALA A 47 2.05 1.89 1.38
CA ALA A 47 3.36 1.26 1.55
C ALA A 47 4.46 2.10 0.89
N LYS A 48 4.26 2.54 -0.36
CA LYS A 48 5.21 3.41 -1.07
C LYS A 48 5.44 4.72 -0.33
N ALA A 49 4.38 5.38 0.13
CA ALA A 49 4.51 6.64 0.86
C ALA A 49 5.28 6.47 2.18
N LEU A 50 5.00 5.41 2.94
CA LEU A 50 5.68 5.12 4.20
C LEU A 50 7.16 4.75 3.99
N ILE A 51 7.46 3.97 2.95
CA ILE A 51 8.84 3.59 2.61
C ILE A 51 9.64 4.81 2.13
N GLN A 52 9.08 5.62 1.23
CA GLN A 52 9.73 6.85 0.74
C GLN A 52 9.98 7.86 1.86
N ALA A 53 9.08 7.92 2.85
CA ALA A 53 9.24 8.76 4.03
C ALA A 53 10.16 8.15 5.11
N GLY A 54 10.79 6.99 4.84
CA GLY A 54 11.69 6.30 5.76
C GLY A 54 11.00 5.76 7.03
N LYS A 55 9.66 5.63 7.02
CA LYS A 55 8.85 5.19 8.16
C LYS A 55 8.64 3.69 8.22
N ALA A 56 8.84 3.01 7.09
CA ALA A 56 8.65 1.58 6.96
C ALA A 56 9.60 1.00 5.91
N GLU A 57 9.67 -0.31 5.85
CA GLU A 57 10.36 -1.09 4.82
C GLU A 57 9.44 -2.22 4.34
N ARG A 58 9.66 -2.75 3.12
CA ARG A 58 8.89 -3.93 2.69
C ARG A 58 9.21 -5.11 3.61
N ALA A 59 8.18 -5.78 4.09
CA ALA A 59 8.31 -7.02 4.86
C ALA A 59 8.34 -8.27 3.97
N ASP A 60 8.06 -8.11 2.68
CA ASP A 60 8.11 -9.20 1.70
C ASP A 60 9.54 -9.69 1.44
N PRO A 61 9.83 -10.99 1.55
CA PRO A 61 10.78 -11.61 0.64
C PRO A 61 10.13 -11.57 -0.76
N LEU A 62 10.74 -10.87 -1.71
CA LEU A 62 10.25 -10.72 -3.10
C LEU A 62 9.55 -12.00 -3.60
N PRO A 63 8.20 -12.04 -3.73
CA PRO A 63 7.56 -13.09 -4.49
C PRO A 63 7.99 -12.86 -5.93
N GLY A 64 8.61 -13.88 -6.53
CA GLY A 64 9.39 -13.77 -7.76
C GLY A 64 8.88 -12.69 -8.69
N GLU A 65 9.79 -11.79 -9.09
CA GLU A 65 9.72 -11.30 -10.46
C GLU A 65 9.43 -12.53 -11.31
N ALA A 66 8.26 -12.56 -11.95
CA ALA A 66 8.07 -13.51 -13.02
C ALA A 66 9.19 -13.18 -14.01
N LEU A 67 10.20 -14.06 -14.05
CA LEU A 67 11.13 -14.23 -15.15
C LEU A 67 10.29 -14.28 -16.42
N LEU A 68 10.12 -13.14 -17.10
CA LEU A 68 9.71 -13.03 -18.49
C LEU A 68 10.42 -11.84 -19.12
#